data_AF-A0A318DYB2-F1
#
_entry.id   AF-A0A318DYB2-F1
#
_cell.length_a   1.000
_cell.length_b   1.000
_cell.length_c   1.000
_cell.angle_alpha   90.00
_cell.angle_beta   90.00
_cell.angle_gamma   90.00
#
_symmetry.space_group_name_H-M   'P 1'
#
loop_
_entity.id
_entity.type
_entity.pdbx_description
1 polymer ?
#
loop_
_entity_poly.entity_id
_entity_poly.type
_entity_poly.pdbx_seq_one_letter_code
_entity_poly.pdbx_strand_id
1 'polypeptide(L)'
;MVKKLLDELSQKSYEKEEHITSMVEYADLLGRKIDLNSDQLMELWLLANVHDIGKITIPKNILIKNEKLTNKEWKKVKEHSKEGYNIIKSMDSFSFAADKVLYHHEHWDGNGYPKGLEGKNIPLLSRIISIVDAYDVMTSERPYSHAKLKEEALKEIERCSGTQFDPELAEIFIKMLTEE
;
A
#
# COMPACT_ATOMS: atom_id res chain seq x y z
N MET A 1 18.33 4.51 -10.51
CA MET A 1 17.17 4.20 -11.37
C MET A 1 15.86 4.29 -10.60
N VAL A 2 15.65 3.49 -9.54
CA VAL A 2 14.43 3.53 -8.69
C VAL A 2 14.11 4.94 -8.18
N LYS A 3 15.08 5.65 -7.61
CA LYS A 3 14.90 7.03 -7.15
C LYS A 3 14.30 7.96 -8.23
N LYS A 4 14.83 7.90 -9.46
CA LYS A 4 14.32 8.71 -10.58
C LYS A 4 12.86 8.38 -10.92
N LEU A 5 12.47 7.11 -10.82
CA LEU A 5 11.09 6.69 -11.06
C LEU A 5 10.15 7.15 -9.94
N LEU A 6 10.63 7.14 -8.68
CA LEU A 6 9.89 7.70 -7.54
C LEU A 6 9.75 9.22 -7.67
N ASP A 7 10.79 9.92 -8.08
CA ASP A 7 10.76 11.37 -8.37
C ASP A 7 9.78 11.70 -9.51
N GLU A 8 9.67 10.84 -10.52
CA GLU A 8 8.68 11.01 -11.60
C GLU A 8 7.25 10.74 -11.12
N LEU A 9 7.06 9.71 -10.27
CA LEU A 9 5.76 9.39 -9.68
C LEU A 9 5.25 10.54 -8.82
N SER A 10 6.08 11.10 -7.93
CA SER A 10 5.69 12.19 -7.04
C SER A 10 5.30 13.47 -7.80
N GLN A 11 5.85 13.70 -9.00
CA GLN A 11 5.44 14.81 -9.89
C GLN A 11 4.12 14.57 -10.62
N LYS A 12 3.70 13.29 -10.74
CA LYS A 12 2.49 12.86 -11.45
C LYS A 12 1.29 12.66 -10.52
N SER A 13 1.50 12.17 -9.32
CA SER A 13 0.45 11.88 -8.33
C SER A 13 0.36 12.95 -7.24
N TYR A 14 -0.61 12.82 -6.35
CA TYR A 14 -0.68 13.60 -5.11
C TYR A 14 0.14 12.97 -3.98
N GLU A 15 0.86 11.87 -4.24
CA GLU A 15 1.72 11.24 -3.24
C GLU A 15 2.92 12.15 -2.99
N LYS A 16 2.88 12.84 -1.85
CA LYS A 16 4.00 13.64 -1.35
C LYS A 16 5.04 12.71 -0.72
N GLU A 17 6.29 13.15 -0.65
CA GLU A 17 7.37 12.42 0.05
C GLU A 17 7.01 12.13 1.54
N GLU A 18 6.16 12.96 2.16
CA GLU A 18 5.62 12.78 3.51
C GLU A 18 4.79 11.49 3.67
N HIS A 19 4.08 11.06 2.61
CA HIS A 19 3.30 9.82 2.57
C HIS A 19 4.20 8.59 2.67
N ILE A 20 5.28 8.57 1.89
CA ILE A 20 6.23 7.44 1.88
C ILE A 20 6.97 7.35 3.22
N THR A 21 7.30 8.49 3.82
CA THR A 21 8.01 8.53 5.11
C THR A 21 7.16 7.92 6.23
N SER A 22 5.92 8.37 6.37
CA SER A 22 4.99 7.86 7.39
C SER A 22 4.66 6.38 7.18
N MET A 23 4.46 5.98 5.92
CA MET A 23 4.20 4.59 5.55
C MET A 23 5.36 3.65 5.93
N VAL A 24 6.59 4.05 5.66
CA VAL A 24 7.79 3.27 6.01
C VAL A 24 7.92 3.10 7.52
N GLU A 25 7.65 4.15 8.30
CA GLU A 25 7.72 4.11 9.76
C GLU A 25 6.69 3.14 10.35
N TYR A 26 5.42 3.26 9.95
CA TYR A 26 4.37 2.36 10.42
C TYR A 26 4.58 0.91 9.99
N ALA A 27 5.09 0.69 8.77
CA ALA A 27 5.43 -0.64 8.30
C ALA A 27 6.58 -1.27 9.11
N ASP A 28 7.65 -0.52 9.40
CA ASP A 28 8.77 -1.00 10.23
C ASP A 28 8.29 -1.31 11.66
N LEU A 29 7.50 -0.43 12.27
CA LEU A 29 6.93 -0.65 13.61
C LEU A 29 6.09 -1.93 13.67
N LEU A 30 5.15 -2.10 12.74
CA LEU A 30 4.31 -3.30 12.68
C LEU A 30 5.15 -4.55 12.38
N GLY A 31 6.10 -4.47 11.46
CA GLY A 31 7.03 -5.55 11.13
C GLY A 31 7.84 -6.02 12.33
N ARG A 32 8.35 -5.09 13.15
CA ARG A 32 9.06 -5.41 14.40
C ARG A 32 8.14 -6.03 15.44
N LYS A 33 6.89 -5.57 15.55
CA LYS A 33 5.92 -6.12 16.52
C LYS A 33 5.53 -7.57 16.24
N ILE A 34 5.70 -8.03 15.01
CA ILE A 34 5.46 -9.43 14.62
C ILE A 34 6.77 -10.22 14.42
N ASP A 35 7.88 -9.71 14.93
CA ASP A 35 9.21 -10.36 14.90
C ASP A 35 9.74 -10.67 13.48
N LEU A 36 9.49 -9.80 12.50
CA LEU A 36 10.16 -9.91 11.20
C LEU A 36 11.68 -9.82 11.37
N ASN A 37 12.40 -10.69 10.67
CA ASN A 37 13.86 -10.65 10.66
C ASN A 37 14.41 -9.48 9.80
N SER A 38 15.72 -9.26 9.83
CA SER A 38 16.38 -8.15 9.11
C SER A 38 16.09 -8.15 7.62
N ASP A 39 16.05 -9.32 6.99
CA ASP A 39 15.85 -9.44 5.54
C ASP A 39 14.40 -9.13 5.17
N GLN A 40 13.45 -9.57 6.00
CA GLN A 40 12.03 -9.25 5.86
C GLN A 40 11.74 -7.77 6.10
N LEU A 41 12.38 -7.15 7.10
CA LEU A 41 12.26 -5.71 7.35
C LEU A 41 12.84 -4.89 6.19
N MET A 42 13.98 -5.29 5.64
CA MET A 42 14.56 -4.66 4.45
C MET A 42 13.63 -4.78 3.23
N GLU A 43 13.04 -5.96 3.04
CA GLU A 43 12.06 -6.17 1.97
C GLU A 43 10.78 -5.35 2.17
N LEU A 44 10.29 -5.26 3.41
CA LEU A 44 9.13 -4.46 3.75
C LEU A 44 9.39 -2.96 3.54
N TRP A 45 10.57 -2.48 3.93
CA TRP A 45 11.02 -1.11 3.66
C TRP A 45 11.04 -0.81 2.17
N LEU A 46 11.61 -1.71 1.36
CA LEU A 46 11.62 -1.57 -0.09
C LEU A 46 10.18 -1.53 -0.63
N LEU A 47 9.34 -2.45 -0.20
CA LEU A 47 7.96 -2.56 -0.64
C LEU A 47 7.15 -1.29 -0.32
N ALA A 48 7.27 -0.74 0.89
CA ALA A 48 6.62 0.51 1.27
C ALA A 48 7.01 1.66 0.32
N ASN A 49 8.27 1.72 -0.11
CA ASN A 49 8.73 2.75 -1.05
C ASN A 49 8.22 2.55 -2.50
N VAL A 50 7.94 1.32 -2.93
CA VAL A 50 7.74 1.00 -4.36
C VAL A 50 6.41 0.36 -4.69
N HIS A 51 5.52 0.11 -3.72
CA HIS A 51 4.23 -0.54 -3.93
C HIS A 51 3.40 0.13 -5.04
N ASP A 52 3.47 1.46 -5.12
CA ASP A 52 2.74 2.27 -6.08
C ASP A 52 3.52 2.67 -7.35
N ILE A 53 4.75 2.16 -7.54
CA ILE A 53 5.65 2.59 -8.63
C ILE A 53 5.02 2.46 -10.03
N GLY A 54 4.10 1.50 -10.20
CA GLY A 54 3.39 1.30 -11.47
C GLY A 54 2.46 2.45 -11.86
N LYS A 55 2.08 3.33 -10.93
CA LYS A 55 1.27 4.52 -11.21
C LYS A 55 1.92 5.45 -12.23
N ILE A 56 3.24 5.36 -12.42
CA ILE A 56 3.99 6.09 -13.46
C ILE A 56 3.44 5.87 -14.87
N THR A 57 2.82 4.71 -15.11
CA THR A 57 2.20 4.29 -16.38
C THR A 57 0.78 4.82 -16.57
N ILE A 58 0.18 5.39 -15.52
CA ILE A 58 -1.19 5.89 -15.53
C ILE A 58 -1.18 7.36 -15.95
N PRO A 59 -2.07 7.77 -16.88
CA PRO A 59 -2.18 9.18 -17.28
C PRO A 59 -2.42 10.11 -16.08
N LYS A 60 -1.67 11.21 -16.02
CA LYS A 60 -1.75 12.19 -14.93
C LYS A 60 -3.17 12.70 -14.71
N ASN A 61 -3.90 13.00 -15.79
CA ASN A 61 -5.29 13.47 -15.74
C ASN A 61 -6.28 12.46 -15.12
N ILE A 62 -5.93 11.18 -15.03
CA ILE A 62 -6.70 10.17 -14.30
C ILE A 62 -6.29 10.17 -12.82
N LEU A 63 -4.98 10.21 -12.53
CA LEU A 63 -4.46 10.19 -11.15
C LEU A 63 -4.88 11.42 -10.34
N ILE A 64 -4.97 12.59 -10.98
CA ILE A 64 -5.29 13.85 -10.31
C ILE A 64 -6.77 14.26 -10.44
N LYS A 65 -7.63 13.35 -10.92
CA LYS A 65 -9.02 13.66 -11.23
C LYS A 65 -9.83 13.91 -9.95
N ASN A 66 -10.69 14.94 -9.98
CA ASN A 66 -11.47 15.39 -8.83
C ASN A 66 -12.84 14.73 -8.79
N GLU A 67 -13.36 14.35 -9.95
CA GLU A 67 -14.61 13.62 -10.09
C GLU A 67 -14.41 12.12 -9.91
N LYS A 68 -15.52 11.41 -9.69
CA LYS A 68 -15.51 9.94 -9.66
C LYS A 68 -14.92 9.38 -10.95
N LEU A 69 -13.98 8.46 -10.80
CA LEU A 69 -13.42 7.70 -11.91
C LEU A 69 -14.53 6.85 -12.56
N THR A 70 -14.56 6.85 -13.88
CA THR A 70 -15.39 5.93 -14.66
C THR A 70 -14.88 4.50 -14.49
N ASN A 71 -15.72 3.51 -14.78
CA ASN A 71 -15.31 2.09 -14.71
C ASN A 71 -14.07 1.79 -15.59
N LYS A 72 -13.88 2.50 -16.70
CA LYS A 72 -12.70 2.33 -17.57
C LYS A 72 -11.44 2.93 -16.94
N GLU A 73 -11.55 4.14 -16.40
CA GLU A 73 -10.45 4.79 -15.66
C GLU A 73 -10.08 3.97 -14.42
N TRP A 74 -11.07 3.41 -13.72
CA TRP A 74 -10.81 2.58 -12.55
C TRP A 74 -10.09 1.28 -12.88
N LYS A 75 -10.46 0.61 -13.98
CA LYS A 75 -9.70 -0.53 -14.50
C LYS A 75 -8.26 -0.15 -14.80
N LYS A 76 -8.03 1.03 -15.41
CA LYS A 76 -6.69 1.54 -15.70
C LYS A 76 -5.89 1.75 -14.42
N VAL A 77 -6.47 2.39 -13.39
CA VAL A 77 -5.79 2.58 -12.10
C VAL A 77 -5.40 1.24 -11.48
N LYS A 78 -6.28 0.22 -11.49
CA LYS A 78 -5.95 -1.12 -10.97
C LYS A 78 -4.74 -1.79 -11.63
N GLU A 79 -4.44 -1.45 -12.88
CA GLU A 79 -3.28 -1.99 -13.61
C GLU A 79 -1.94 -1.59 -12.99
N HIS A 80 -1.87 -0.55 -12.16
CA HIS A 80 -0.60 -0.10 -11.57
C HIS A 80 0.09 -1.21 -10.76
N SER A 81 -0.65 -2.08 -10.09
CA SER A 81 -0.10 -3.23 -9.36
C SER A 81 0.70 -4.17 -10.29
N LYS A 82 0.14 -4.44 -11.47
CA LYS A 82 0.77 -5.27 -12.52
C LYS A 82 1.94 -4.56 -13.19
N GLU A 83 1.81 -3.27 -13.47
CA GLU A 83 2.91 -2.51 -14.07
C GLU A 83 4.06 -2.32 -13.08
N GLY A 84 3.76 -2.11 -11.80
CA GLY A 84 4.74 -2.07 -10.71
C GLY A 84 5.48 -3.40 -10.58
N TYR A 85 4.75 -4.53 -10.63
CA TYR A 85 5.35 -5.86 -10.73
C TYR A 85 6.36 -5.96 -11.89
N ASN A 86 5.96 -5.57 -13.11
CA ASN A 86 6.84 -5.67 -14.27
C ASN A 86 8.11 -4.83 -14.11
N ILE A 87 7.96 -3.59 -13.61
CA ILE A 87 9.08 -2.67 -13.35
C ILE A 87 10.05 -3.29 -12.34
N ILE A 88 9.56 -3.73 -11.19
CA ILE A 88 10.40 -4.29 -10.12
C ILE A 88 11.00 -5.64 -10.52
N LYS A 89 10.25 -6.49 -11.22
CA LYS A 89 10.72 -7.79 -11.70
C LYS A 89 11.88 -7.66 -12.69
N SER A 90 11.90 -6.58 -13.48
CA SER A 90 12.98 -6.30 -14.44
C SER A 90 14.29 -5.82 -13.78
N MET A 91 14.27 -5.53 -12.48
CA MET A 91 15.43 -5.11 -11.72
C MET A 91 15.96 -6.29 -10.89
N ASP A 92 17.06 -6.90 -11.31
CA ASP A 92 17.60 -8.12 -10.68
C ASP A 92 17.69 -8.00 -9.15
N SER A 93 18.24 -6.88 -8.66
CA SER A 93 18.42 -6.60 -7.22
C SER A 93 17.11 -6.40 -6.43
N PHE A 94 15.96 -6.25 -7.07
CA PHE A 94 14.66 -6.00 -6.41
C PHE A 94 13.58 -7.01 -6.79
N SER A 95 13.92 -7.96 -7.66
CA SER A 95 12.98 -8.95 -8.20
C SER A 95 12.26 -9.80 -7.14
N PHE A 96 12.83 -9.91 -5.94
CA PHE A 96 12.26 -10.60 -4.78
C PHE A 96 10.99 -9.92 -4.23
N ALA A 97 10.87 -8.60 -4.39
CA ALA A 97 9.73 -7.82 -3.91
C ALA A 97 8.58 -7.73 -4.93
N ALA A 98 8.80 -8.15 -6.18
CA ALA A 98 7.85 -7.94 -7.28
C ALA A 98 6.46 -8.52 -6.98
N ASP A 99 6.37 -9.78 -6.53
CA ASP A 99 5.08 -10.40 -6.21
C ASP A 99 4.34 -9.62 -5.11
N LYS A 100 5.07 -9.03 -4.17
CA LYS A 100 4.45 -8.30 -3.06
C LYS A 100 3.89 -6.96 -3.52
N VAL A 101 4.53 -6.32 -4.50
CA VAL A 101 4.00 -5.16 -5.24
C VAL A 101 2.75 -5.57 -6.03
N LEU A 102 2.71 -6.75 -6.63
CA LEU A 102 1.53 -7.20 -7.36
C LEU A 102 0.30 -7.37 -6.47
N TYR A 103 0.49 -7.83 -5.23
CA TYR A 103 -0.58 -8.29 -4.36
C TYR A 103 -0.95 -7.35 -3.21
N HIS A 104 -0.42 -6.12 -3.16
CA HIS A 104 -0.69 -5.19 -2.05
C HIS A 104 -2.16 -4.70 -1.98
N HIS A 105 -2.94 -4.89 -3.06
CA HIS A 105 -4.38 -4.63 -3.11
C HIS A 105 -5.25 -5.89 -3.10
N GLU A 106 -4.67 -7.05 -2.78
CA GLU A 106 -5.48 -8.23 -2.44
C GLU A 106 -6.14 -7.97 -1.08
N HIS A 107 -7.38 -8.44 -0.95
CA HIS A 107 -8.15 -8.34 0.29
C HIS A 107 -8.19 -9.70 0.95
N TRP A 108 -8.19 -9.74 2.28
CA TRP A 108 -8.23 -10.98 3.06
C TRP A 108 -9.35 -11.94 2.64
N ASP A 109 -10.51 -11.40 2.25
CA ASP A 109 -11.70 -12.14 1.80
C ASP A 109 -11.74 -12.50 0.30
N GLY A 110 -10.68 -12.19 -0.46
CA GLY A 110 -10.61 -12.50 -1.89
C GLY A 110 -11.29 -11.50 -2.82
N ASN A 111 -11.95 -10.46 -2.30
CA ASN A 111 -12.59 -9.43 -3.11
C ASN A 111 -11.62 -8.36 -3.66
N GLY A 112 -10.33 -8.53 -3.38
CA GLY A 112 -9.25 -7.67 -3.85
C GLY A 112 -8.86 -7.92 -5.30
N TYR A 113 -7.71 -7.40 -5.69
CA TYR A 113 -7.16 -7.54 -7.04
C TYR A 113 -5.63 -7.59 -6.99
N PRO A 114 -4.95 -8.13 -8.01
CA PRO A 114 -5.44 -8.56 -9.32
C PRO A 114 -5.86 -10.02 -9.47
N LYS A 115 -5.58 -10.89 -8.49
CA LYS A 115 -5.82 -12.34 -8.55
C LYS A 115 -6.96 -12.82 -7.67
N GLY A 116 -7.42 -12.03 -6.71
CA GLY A 116 -8.44 -12.46 -5.75
C GLY A 116 -7.86 -13.52 -4.81
N LEU A 117 -6.65 -13.27 -4.30
CA LEU A 117 -6.03 -14.16 -3.33
C LEU A 117 -6.75 -14.01 -1.98
N GLU A 118 -6.92 -15.14 -1.28
CA GLU A 118 -7.63 -15.19 0.00
C GLU A 118 -6.70 -15.56 1.15
N GLY A 119 -6.88 -14.88 2.28
CA GLY A 119 -6.21 -15.17 3.54
C GLY A 119 -4.69 -15.24 3.42
N LYS A 120 -4.11 -16.35 3.90
CA LYS A 120 -2.66 -16.57 3.95
C LYS A 120 -2.03 -16.85 2.59
N ASN A 121 -2.81 -16.96 1.51
CA ASN A 121 -2.27 -17.01 0.15
C ASN A 121 -1.72 -15.64 -0.29
N ILE A 122 -2.15 -14.55 0.36
CA ILE A 122 -1.58 -13.22 0.17
C ILE A 122 -0.23 -13.16 0.90
N PRO A 123 0.86 -12.71 0.25
CA PRO A 123 2.15 -12.56 0.92
C PRO A 123 2.04 -11.72 2.18
N LEU A 124 2.74 -12.12 3.24
CA LEU A 124 2.69 -11.44 4.54
C LEU A 124 2.96 -9.93 4.41
N LEU A 125 4.01 -9.56 3.68
CA LEU A 125 4.38 -8.14 3.53
C LEU A 125 3.34 -7.35 2.72
N SER A 126 2.62 -7.99 1.79
CA SER A 126 1.49 -7.34 1.09
C SER A 126 0.32 -7.07 2.04
N ARG A 127 0.03 -8.00 2.97
CA ARG A 127 -1.00 -7.81 3.99
C ARG A 127 -0.66 -6.66 4.94
N ILE A 128 0.61 -6.53 5.33
CA ILE A 128 1.11 -5.40 6.13
C ILE A 128 0.92 -4.08 5.38
N ILE A 129 1.41 -4.00 4.13
CA ILE A 129 1.31 -2.78 3.34
C ILE A 129 -0.14 -2.38 3.06
N SER A 130 -1.04 -3.33 2.85
CA SER A 130 -2.48 -3.03 2.67
C SER A 130 -3.06 -2.25 3.86
N ILE A 131 -2.72 -2.64 5.09
CA ILE A 131 -3.19 -1.96 6.31
C ILE A 131 -2.55 -0.58 6.43
N VAL A 132 -1.23 -0.50 6.26
CA VAL A 132 -0.47 0.75 6.45
C VAL A 132 -0.84 1.78 5.38
N ASP A 133 -0.99 1.36 4.11
CA ASP A 133 -1.44 2.21 3.01
C ASP A 133 -2.83 2.79 3.31
N ALA A 134 -3.78 1.93 3.70
CA ALA A 134 -5.13 2.37 4.03
C ALA A 134 -5.14 3.36 5.21
N TYR A 135 -4.37 3.11 6.25
CA TYR A 135 -4.23 4.02 7.38
C TYR A 135 -3.69 5.38 6.92
N ASP A 136 -2.57 5.40 6.20
CA ASP A 136 -1.98 6.64 5.73
C ASP A 136 -2.92 7.41 4.80
N VAL A 137 -3.55 6.72 3.84
CA VAL A 137 -4.55 7.32 2.94
C VAL A 137 -5.67 7.99 3.73
N MET A 138 -6.10 7.40 4.84
CA MET A 138 -7.15 7.95 5.70
C MET A 138 -6.68 9.15 6.54
N THR A 139 -5.46 9.13 7.06
CA THR A 139 -4.94 10.16 7.99
C THR A 139 -4.16 11.28 7.33
N SER A 140 -3.81 11.15 6.05
CA SER A 140 -3.08 12.16 5.29
C SER A 140 -4.03 13.18 4.65
N GLU A 141 -3.69 14.48 4.71
CA GLU A 141 -4.44 15.51 4.00
C GLU A 141 -4.30 15.35 2.48
N ARG A 142 -5.44 15.30 1.77
CA ARG A 142 -5.50 15.18 0.31
C ARG A 142 -6.39 16.29 -0.27
N PRO A 143 -6.18 16.73 -1.52
CA PRO A 143 -6.92 17.85 -2.11
C PRO A 143 -8.46 17.70 -2.10
N TYR A 144 -8.98 16.48 -1.98
CA TYR A 144 -10.41 16.15 -2.05
C TYR A 144 -10.93 15.38 -0.82
N SER A 145 -10.10 15.18 0.21
CA SER A 145 -10.49 14.49 1.45
C SER A 145 -9.83 15.15 2.64
N HIS A 146 -10.65 15.49 3.64
CA HIS A 146 -10.13 15.83 4.95
C HIS A 146 -9.49 14.59 5.57
N ALA A 147 -8.33 14.76 6.19
CA ALA A 147 -7.71 13.73 7.00
C ALA A 147 -8.68 13.30 8.10
N LYS A 148 -8.91 11.99 8.22
CA LYS A 148 -9.63 11.42 9.35
C LYS A 148 -8.79 11.56 10.62
N LEU A 149 -9.47 11.65 11.76
CA LEU A 149 -8.79 11.51 13.04
C LEU A 149 -8.25 10.08 13.19
N LYS A 150 -7.15 9.93 13.91
CA LYS A 150 -6.53 8.63 14.24
C LYS A 150 -7.57 7.60 14.70
N GLU A 151 -8.44 7.98 15.63
CA GLU A 151 -9.51 7.11 16.16
C GLU A 151 -10.51 6.65 15.09
N GLU A 152 -10.83 7.50 14.12
CA GLU A 152 -11.75 7.16 13.04
C GLU A 152 -11.10 6.22 12.02
N ALA A 153 -9.81 6.43 11.72
CA ALA A 153 -9.04 5.55 10.87
C ALA A 153 -8.88 4.15 11.50
N LEU A 154 -8.59 4.09 12.81
CA LEU A 154 -8.49 2.81 13.54
C LEU A 154 -9.83 2.06 13.60
N LYS A 155 -10.94 2.75 13.81
CA LYS A 155 -12.29 2.14 13.74
C LYS A 155 -12.59 1.58 12.35
N GLU A 156 -12.13 2.23 11.29
CA GLU A 156 -12.31 1.70 9.93
C GLU A 156 -11.45 0.46 9.67
N ILE A 157 -10.21 0.43 10.19
CA ILE A 157 -9.36 -0.77 10.15
C ILE A 157 -10.01 -1.92 10.91
N GLU A 158 -10.54 -1.66 12.11
CA GLU A 158 -11.28 -2.65 12.90
C GLU A 158 -12.50 -3.17 12.14
N ARG A 159 -13.30 -2.27 11.55
CA ARG A 159 -14.49 -2.61 10.76
C ARG A 159 -14.16 -3.50 9.54
N CYS A 160 -13.00 -3.29 8.94
CA CYS A 160 -12.52 -4.01 7.77
C CYS A 160 -11.65 -5.24 8.10
N SER A 161 -11.44 -5.54 9.38
CA SER A 161 -10.74 -6.73 9.86
C SER A 161 -11.46 -8.01 9.41
N GLY A 162 -10.72 -8.96 8.84
CA GLY A 162 -11.28 -10.21 8.31
C GLY A 162 -12.01 -10.07 6.96
N THR A 163 -12.07 -8.87 6.39
CA THR A 163 -12.58 -8.64 5.01
C THR A 163 -11.49 -8.07 4.12
N GLN A 164 -11.17 -6.78 4.25
CA GLN A 164 -10.05 -6.18 3.54
C GLN A 164 -8.72 -6.59 4.18
N PHE A 165 -8.65 -6.57 5.51
CA PHE A 165 -7.39 -6.73 6.24
C PHE A 165 -7.27 -8.09 6.91
N ASP A 166 -6.03 -8.56 7.03
CA ASP A 166 -5.70 -9.69 7.90
C ASP A 166 -6.09 -9.35 9.34
N PRO A 167 -6.96 -10.16 9.97
CA PRO A 167 -7.48 -9.83 11.29
C PRO A 167 -6.43 -9.85 12.40
N GLU A 168 -5.42 -10.73 12.30
CA GLU A 168 -4.33 -10.81 13.28
C GLU A 168 -3.46 -9.55 13.18
N LEU A 169 -3.13 -9.13 11.96
CA LEU A 169 -2.31 -7.92 11.74
C LEU A 169 -3.08 -6.64 12.06
N ALA A 170 -4.37 -6.57 11.76
CA ALA A 170 -5.21 -5.42 12.07
C ALA A 170 -5.29 -5.18 13.58
N GLU A 171 -5.49 -6.25 14.37
CA GLU A 171 -5.51 -6.17 15.84
C GLU A 171 -4.17 -5.63 16.39
N ILE A 172 -3.04 -6.17 15.89
CA ILE A 172 -1.70 -5.73 16.32
C ILE A 172 -1.46 -4.26 15.94
N PHE A 173 -1.86 -3.86 14.73
CA PHE A 173 -1.72 -2.48 14.27
C PHE A 173 -2.54 -1.49 15.10
N ILE A 174 -3.78 -1.85 15.46
CA ILE A 174 -4.63 -1.03 16.33
C ILE A 174 -3.98 -0.89 17.71
N LYS A 175 -3.59 -1.99 18.35
CA LYS A 175 -2.94 -1.97 19.67
C LYS A 175 -1.68 -1.11 19.67
N MET A 176 -0.85 -1.28 18.65
CA MET A 176 0.39 -0.50 18.46
C MET A 176 0.11 1.01 18.50
N LEU A 177 -1.02 1.46 17.96
CA LEU A 177 -1.38 2.87 17.89
C LEU A 177 -2.24 3.35 19.06
N THR A 178 -2.87 2.48 19.85
CA THR A 178 -3.69 2.89 21.00
C THR A 178 -2.96 2.83 22.33
N GLU A 179 -1.90 2.03 22.44
CA GLU A 179 -1.15 1.80 23.69
C GLU A 179 0.06 2.75 23.85
N GLU A 180 0.11 3.84 23.09
CA GLU A 180 1.06 4.96 23.24
C GLU A 180 0.51 6.11 24.08
#